data_AF-A0A5J4PI97-F1
#
_entry.id   AF-A0A5J4PI97-F1
#
_cell.length_a   1.000
_cell.length_b   1.000
_cell.length_c   1.000
_cell.angle_alpha   90.00
_cell.angle_beta   90.00
_cell.angle_gamma   90.00
#
_symmetry.space_group_name_H-M   'P 1'
#
loop_
_entity.id
_entity.type
_entity.pdbx_description
1 polymer ?
#
loop_
_entity_poly.entity_id
_entity_poly.type
_entity_poly.pdbx_seq_one_letter_code
_entity_poly.pdbx_strand_id
1 'polypeptide(L)'
;TNLSGFGLWVQGLGNHRGIEDGVEVLHRTDNNYFGTADAIKDTILSFSSKPDEEITEIRQRASELAEQALWKHFIVYYYKAYDTALRNVVKKRENGEQSARRDVIIL
;
A
#
# COMPACT_ATOMS: atom_id res chain seq x y z
N THR A 1 -4.38 9.77 -4.91
CA THR A 1 -3.44 9.88 -6.04
C THR A 1 -2.44 8.75 -5.98
N ASN A 2 -1.78 8.43 -7.08
CA ASN A 2 -0.76 7.37 -7.15
C ASN A 2 0.61 7.75 -6.53
N LEU A 3 0.73 8.94 -5.92
CA LEU A 3 1.90 9.33 -5.13
C LEU A 3 1.70 9.10 -3.63
N SER A 4 0.48 8.76 -3.18
CA SER A 4 0.23 8.38 -1.79
C SER A 4 0.41 6.88 -1.59
N GLY A 5 0.92 6.48 -0.42
CA GLY A 5 1.09 5.06 -0.09
C GLY A 5 -0.23 4.28 -0.17
N PHE A 6 -1.34 4.90 0.28
CA PHE A 6 -2.67 4.31 0.14
C PHE A 6 -3.09 4.14 -1.32
N GLY A 7 -2.87 5.15 -2.17
CA GLY A 7 -3.22 5.05 -3.60
C GLY A 7 -2.43 3.98 -4.33
N LEU A 8 -1.14 3.84 -4.03
CA LEU A 8 -0.30 2.75 -4.55
C LEU A 8 -0.78 1.38 -4.07
N TRP A 9 -1.17 1.26 -2.79
CA TRP A 9 -1.74 0.02 -2.26
C TRP A 9 -3.04 -0.37 -2.97
N VAL A 10 -3.97 0.58 -3.15
CA VAL A 10 -5.23 0.34 -3.89
C VAL A 10 -4.95 -0.10 -5.33
N GLN A 11 -4.00 0.53 -6.03
CA GLN A 11 -3.61 0.12 -7.39
C GLN A 11 -3.04 -1.31 -7.44
N GLY A 12 -2.40 -1.77 -6.36
CA GLY A 12 -1.88 -3.12 -6.23
C GLY A 12 -2.97 -4.21 -6.09
N LEU A 13 -4.23 -3.85 -5.87
CA LEU A 13 -5.36 -4.79 -5.74
C LEU A 13 -5.84 -5.34 -7.10
N GLY A 14 -5.31 -4.84 -8.22
CA GLY A 14 -5.47 -5.41 -9.57
C GLY A 14 -6.79 -5.10 -10.28
N ASN A 15 -7.93 -5.30 -9.62
CA ASN A 15 -9.26 -5.18 -10.22
C ASN A 15 -10.02 -3.90 -9.82
N HIS A 16 -9.33 -2.90 -9.28
CA HIS A 16 -9.94 -1.66 -8.81
C HIS A 16 -10.26 -0.70 -9.97
N ARG A 17 -11.53 -0.35 -10.17
CA ARG A 17 -12.06 0.41 -11.32
C ARG A 17 -12.39 1.87 -11.01
N GLY A 18 -11.69 2.45 -10.06
CA GLY A 18 -11.86 3.87 -9.71
C GLY A 18 -13.08 4.11 -8.82
N ILE A 19 -13.71 5.28 -8.96
CA ILE A 19 -14.75 5.75 -8.05
C ILE A 19 -15.93 4.77 -7.89
N GLU A 20 -16.22 3.98 -8.91
CA GLU A 20 -17.28 2.96 -8.86
C GLU A 20 -16.99 1.90 -7.79
N ASP A 21 -15.73 1.55 -7.57
CA ASP A 21 -15.31 0.60 -6.53
C ASP A 21 -15.00 1.30 -5.19
N GLY A 22 -15.43 2.56 -5.04
CA GLY A 22 -15.39 3.30 -3.77
C GLY A 22 -14.23 4.28 -3.60
N VAL A 23 -13.20 4.24 -4.46
CA VAL A 23 -12.02 5.12 -4.36
C VAL A 23 -11.52 5.49 -5.74
N GLU A 24 -11.22 6.77 -6.01
CA GLU A 24 -10.53 7.16 -7.24
C GLU A 24 -9.05 7.42 -6.97
N VAL A 25 -8.15 6.79 -7.74
CA VAL A 25 -6.69 6.98 -7.62
C VAL A 25 -6.15 7.69 -8.84
N LEU A 26 -6.14 9.02 -8.77
CA LEU A 26 -5.66 9.87 -9.86
C LEU A 26 -4.15 9.80 -10.06
N HIS A 27 -3.73 9.75 -11.33
CA HIS A 27 -2.34 9.85 -11.73
C HIS A 27 -1.82 11.29 -11.58
N ARG A 28 -0.77 11.46 -10.78
CA ARG A 28 -0.12 12.75 -10.53
C ARG A 28 1.37 12.67 -10.82
N THR A 29 1.91 13.70 -11.45
CA THR A 29 3.33 13.98 -11.63
C THR A 29 3.63 15.41 -11.19
N ASP A 30 4.89 15.83 -11.23
CA ASP A 30 5.27 17.19 -10.86
C ASP A 30 4.77 18.24 -11.87
N ASN A 31 4.42 17.82 -13.09
CA ASN A 31 4.12 18.74 -14.20
C ASN A 31 2.66 18.69 -14.68
N ASN A 32 1.80 17.85 -14.10
CA ASN A 32 0.43 17.64 -14.59
C ASN A 32 -0.65 18.31 -13.72
N TYR A 33 -0.33 19.45 -13.09
CA TYR A 33 -1.23 20.13 -12.14
C TYR A 33 -2.65 20.35 -12.70
N PHE A 34 -2.78 20.98 -13.87
CA PHE A 34 -4.09 21.26 -14.47
C PHE A 34 -4.86 19.98 -14.80
N GLY A 35 -4.21 18.99 -15.40
CA GLY A 35 -4.85 17.70 -15.69
C GLY A 35 -5.31 16.97 -14.43
N THR A 36 -4.53 17.05 -13.35
CA THR A 36 -4.94 16.48 -12.05
C THR A 36 -6.14 17.24 -11.47
N ALA A 37 -6.15 18.57 -11.54
CA ALA A 37 -7.26 19.38 -11.06
C ALA A 37 -8.55 19.10 -11.85
N ASP A 38 -8.45 19.00 -13.17
CA ASP A 38 -9.58 18.62 -14.03
C ASP A 38 -10.11 17.23 -13.70
N ALA A 39 -9.21 16.24 -13.52
CA ALA A 39 -9.63 14.90 -13.16
C ALA A 39 -10.33 14.83 -11.79
N ILE A 40 -9.90 15.63 -10.80
CA ILE A 40 -10.60 15.75 -9.51
C ILE A 40 -12.00 16.32 -9.72
N LYS A 41 -12.11 17.44 -10.46
CA LYS A 41 -13.38 18.10 -10.77
C LYS A 41 -14.33 17.12 -11.48
N ASP A 42 -13.85 16.42 -12.50
CA ASP A 42 -14.65 15.47 -13.28
C ASP A 42 -15.10 14.28 -12.44
N THR A 43 -14.24 13.78 -11.54
CA THR A 43 -14.59 12.70 -10.59
C THR A 43 -15.71 13.15 -9.64
N ILE A 44 -15.61 14.35 -9.08
CA ILE A 44 -16.64 14.90 -8.17
C ILE A 44 -17.96 15.08 -8.92
N LEU A 45 -17.93 15.68 -10.12
CA LEU A 45 -19.12 15.88 -10.94
C LEU A 45 -19.77 14.54 -11.28
N SER A 46 -18.99 13.57 -11.76
CA SER A 46 -19.45 12.23 -12.11
C SER A 46 -20.09 11.50 -10.93
N PHE A 47 -19.49 11.58 -9.74
CA PHE A 47 -20.06 10.96 -8.55
C PHE A 47 -21.33 11.69 -8.07
N SER A 48 -21.34 13.01 -8.10
CA SER A 48 -22.48 13.83 -7.62
C SER A 48 -23.72 13.73 -8.50
N SER A 49 -23.57 13.33 -9.77
CA SER A 49 -24.69 13.18 -10.71
C SER A 49 -25.34 11.79 -10.65
N LYS A 50 -24.81 10.88 -9.81
CA LYS A 50 -25.34 9.52 -9.68
C LYS A 50 -26.65 9.48 -8.89
N PRO A 51 -27.53 8.51 -9.19
CA PRO A 51 -28.68 8.20 -8.36
C PRO A 51 -28.28 7.77 -6.94
N ASP A 52 -29.16 8.01 -5.96
CA ASP A 52 -28.93 7.64 -4.56
C ASP A 52 -28.66 6.14 -4.35
N GLU A 53 -29.26 5.28 -5.17
CA GLU A 53 -29.03 3.83 -5.14
C GLU A 53 -27.57 3.50 -5.50
N GLU A 54 -27.07 4.03 -6.61
CA GLU A 54 -25.66 3.86 -7.02
C GLU A 54 -24.70 4.44 -5.97
N ILE A 55 -24.99 5.62 -5.42
CA ILE A 55 -24.19 6.24 -4.36
C ILE A 55 -24.11 5.32 -3.14
N THR A 56 -25.22 4.68 -2.77
CA THR A 56 -25.27 3.74 -1.64
C THR A 56 -24.38 2.53 -1.90
N GLU A 57 -24.42 1.97 -3.11
CA GLU A 57 -23.54 0.86 -3.46
C GLU A 57 -22.05 1.25 -3.47
N ILE A 58 -21.72 2.42 -4.01
CA ILE A 58 -20.32 2.92 -4.03
C ILE A 58 -19.81 3.08 -2.60
N ARG A 59 -20.64 3.60 -1.68
CA ARG A 59 -20.29 3.73 -0.26
C ARG A 59 -20.05 2.37 0.40
N GLN A 60 -20.86 1.37 0.06
CA GLN A 60 -20.69 0.01 0.55
C GLN A 60 -19.35 -0.58 0.09
N ARG A 61 -19.01 -0.44 -1.20
CA ARG A 61 -17.72 -0.87 -1.76
C ARG A 61 -16.54 -0.12 -1.12
N ALA A 62 -16.68 1.18 -0.87
CA ALA A 62 -15.68 1.96 -0.13
C ALA A 62 -15.46 1.42 1.29
N SER A 63 -16.52 1.02 1.98
CA SER A 63 -16.44 0.41 3.32
C SER A 63 -15.73 -0.95 3.27
N GLU A 64 -16.01 -1.78 2.27
CA GLU A 64 -15.36 -3.08 2.08
C GLU A 64 -13.86 -2.93 1.78
N LEU A 65 -13.48 -1.90 1.02
CA LEU A 65 -12.08 -1.57 0.79
C LEU A 65 -11.40 -1.09 2.08
N ALA A 66 -12.07 -0.25 2.88
CA ALA A 66 -11.55 0.24 4.16
C ALA A 66 -11.34 -0.89 5.18
N GLU A 67 -12.20 -1.91 5.16
CA GLU A 67 -12.05 -3.13 5.98
C GLU A 67 -10.73 -3.85 5.68
N GLN A 68 -10.34 -3.95 4.41
CA GLN A 68 -9.06 -4.54 4.01
C GLN A 68 -7.86 -3.71 4.48
N ALA A 69 -8.07 -2.42 4.73
CA ALA A 69 -7.06 -1.51 5.24
C ALA A 69 -6.90 -1.54 6.77
N LEU A 70 -7.64 -2.41 7.48
CA LEU A 70 -7.52 -2.52 8.93
C LEU A 70 -6.17 -3.09 9.36
N TRP A 71 -5.70 -2.64 10.52
CA TRP A 71 -4.43 -3.05 11.12
C TRP A 71 -4.27 -4.57 11.27
N LYS A 72 -5.36 -5.29 11.51
CA LYS A 72 -5.37 -6.76 11.61
C LYS A 72 -4.85 -7.45 10.35
N HIS A 73 -4.98 -6.82 9.18
CA HIS A 73 -4.45 -7.35 7.91
C HIS A 73 -2.98 -6.95 7.69
N PHE A 74 -2.56 -5.79 8.19
CA PHE A 74 -1.19 -5.28 7.99
C PHE A 74 -0.16 -5.72 9.03
N ILE A 75 -0.60 -6.15 10.22
CA ILE A 75 0.32 -6.51 11.31
C ILE A 75 1.31 -7.63 10.92
N VAL A 76 0.91 -8.51 10.00
CA VAL A 76 1.78 -9.59 9.49
C VAL A 76 3.07 -9.07 8.86
N TYR A 77 3.05 -7.89 8.22
CA TYR A 77 4.25 -7.30 7.63
C TYR A 77 5.25 -6.85 8.68
N TYR A 78 4.78 -6.41 9.85
CA TYR A 78 5.65 -6.11 10.99
C TYR A 78 6.32 -7.36 11.51
N TYR A 79 5.56 -8.45 11.71
CA TYR A 79 6.15 -9.72 12.15
C TYR A 79 7.19 -10.25 11.16
N LYS A 80 6.94 -10.14 9.84
CA LYS A 80 7.92 -10.48 8.81
C LYS A 80 9.19 -9.62 8.89
N ALA A 81 9.04 -8.32 9.12
CA ALA A 81 10.17 -7.43 9.29
C ALA A 81 11.01 -7.79 10.54
N TYR A 82 10.34 -8.09 11.67
CA TYR A 82 11.01 -8.55 12.89
C TYR A 82 11.74 -9.88 12.70
N ASP A 83 11.08 -10.89 12.11
CA ASP A 83 11.69 -12.18 11.80
C ASP A 83 12.93 -12.01 10.89
N THR A 84 12.82 -11.18 9.86
CA THR A 84 13.94 -10.86 8.96
C THR A 84 15.10 -10.22 9.72
N ALA A 85 14.83 -9.25 10.58
CA ALA A 85 15.85 -8.58 11.37
C ALA A 85 16.56 -9.55 12.33
N LEU A 86 15.80 -10.38 13.04
CA LEU A 86 16.35 -11.36 13.99
C LEU A 86 17.20 -12.43 13.30
N ARG A 87 16.75 -12.96 12.15
CA ARG A 87 17.54 -13.92 11.35
C ARG A 87 18.86 -13.32 10.89
N ASN A 88 18.87 -12.04 10.49
CA ASN A 88 20.10 -11.37 10.08
C ASN A 88 21.07 -11.18 11.24
N VAL A 89 20.58 -10.91 12.45
CA VAL A 89 21.41 -10.83 13.66
C VAL A 89 22.05 -12.19 13.99
N VAL A 90 21.27 -13.28 13.93
CA VAL A 90 21.78 -14.64 14.19
C VAL A 90 22.88 -14.99 13.18
N LYS A 91 22.61 -14.82 11.88
CA LYS A 91 23.60 -15.06 10.82
C LYS A 91 24.89 -14.26 11.02
N LYS A 92 24.78 -12.98 11.42
CA LYS A 92 25.95 -12.13 11.67
C LYS A 92 26.80 -12.66 12.84
N ARG A 93 26.17 -13.17 13.89
CA ARG A 93 26.86 -13.76 15.05
C ARG A 93 27.59 -15.04 14.65
N GLU A 94 26.90 -15.96 13.97
CA GLU A 94 27.48 -17.22 13.49
C GLU A 94 28.69 -16.99 12.58
N ASN A 95 28.58 -16.03 11.65
CA ASN A 95 29.69 -15.67 10.76
C ASN A 95 30.89 -15.07 11.52
N GLY A 96 30.63 -14.23 12.53
CA GLY A 96 31.67 -13.66 13.38
C GLY A 96 32.40 -14.72 14.22
N GLU A 97 31.65 -15.66 14.81
CA GLU A 97 32.20 -16.77 15.59
C GLU A 97 33.01 -17.75 14.72
N GLN A 98 32.57 -18.02 13.49
CA GLN A 98 33.32 -18.84 12.54
C GLN A 98 34.61 -18.16 12.07
N SER A 99 34.61 -16.84 11.87
CA SER A 99 35.83 -16.08 11.56
C SER A 99 36.83 -16.19 12.71
N ALA A 100 36.39 -15.90 13.94
CA ALA A 100 37.26 -15.96 15.11
C ALA A 100 37.86 -17.36 15.35
N ARG A 101 37.09 -18.43 15.10
CA ARG A 101 37.61 -19.81 15.21
C ARG A 101 38.66 -20.14 14.14
N ARG A 102 38.52 -19.61 12.92
CA ARG A 102 39.53 -19.80 11.86
C ARG A 102 40.83 -19.08 12.17
N ASP A 103 40.75 -17.87 12.71
CA ASP A 103 41.92 -17.08 13.08
C ASP A 103 42.75 -17.74 14.20
N VAL A 104 42.10 -18.49 15.10
CA VAL A 104 42.77 -19.25 16.19
C VAL A 104 43.44 -20.55 15.70
N ILE A 105 42.97 -21.16 14.61
CA ILE A 105 43.50 -22.45 14.10
C ILE A 105 44.70 -22.28 13.17
N ILE A 106 44.94 -21.07 12.64
CA ILE A 106 46.06 -20.78 11.71
C ILE A 106 47.30 -20.22 12.44
N LEU A 107 47.30 -20.17 13.78
CA LEU A 107 48.47 -19.87 14.63
C LEU A 107 49.01 -21.15 15.29
#